data_AF-A0AAV6H2L8-F1
#
_entry.id   AF-A0AAV6H2L8-F1
#
_cell.length_a   1.000
_cell.length_b   1.000
_cell.length_c   1.000
_cell.angle_alpha   90.00
_cell.angle_beta   90.00
_cell.angle_gamma   90.00
#
_symmetry.space_group_name_H-M   'P 1'
#
loop_
_entity.id
_entity.type
_entity.pdbx_description
1 polymer ?
#
loop_
_entity_poly.entity_id
_entity_poly.type
_entity_poly.pdbx_seq_one_letter_code
_entity_poly.pdbx_strand_id
1 'polypeptide(L)'
;MELITILEKTVSPDRNELEAAQKFLEQAAIENLPTFLVELSKVLANPGNTQVARVAAGLQVKNSLTSKDPDVKTRHQQRWLAIDANARREIKNYVLQTLGTKLHCPVKAPAAGLASSMGTTSGFLSPAGGQLLMSTKESI
;
A
#
# COMPACT_ATOMS: atom_id res chain seq x y z
N MET A 1 0.55 26.90 -8.36
CA MET A 1 1.33 25.75 -8.87
C MET A 1 0.59 24.49 -8.50
N GLU A 2 0.21 23.66 -9.48
CA GLU A 2 -0.44 22.39 -9.20
C GLU A 2 0.59 21.40 -8.61
N LEU A 3 0.22 20.72 -7.52
CA LEU A 3 1.05 19.68 -6.86
C LEU A 3 1.55 18.63 -7.86
N ILE A 4 0.75 18.34 -8.89
CA ILE A 4 1.05 17.41 -9.99
C ILE A 4 2.28 17.86 -10.76
N THR A 5 2.37 19.14 -11.13
CA THR A 5 3.52 19.69 -11.85
C THR A 5 4.80 19.55 -11.03
N ILE A 6 4.73 19.77 -9.71
CA ILE A 6 5.89 19.63 -8.82
C ILE A 6 6.32 18.16 -8.72
N LEU A 7 5.36 17.23 -8.62
CA LEU A 7 5.65 15.79 -8.63
C LEU A 7 6.30 15.35 -9.95
N GLU A 8 5.89 15.89 -11.09
CA GLU A 8 6.54 15.63 -12.37
C GLU A 8 7.98 16.19 -12.41
N LYS A 9 8.21 17.34 -11.77
CA LYS A 9 9.56 17.91 -11.64
C LYS A 9 10.48 17.09 -10.74
N THR A 10 9.95 16.33 -9.77
CA THR A 10 10.78 15.44 -8.93
C THR A 10 11.41 14.27 -9.67
N VAL A 11 10.92 13.93 -10.87
CA VAL A 11 11.52 12.89 -11.72
C VAL A 11 12.26 13.47 -12.92
N SER A 12 12.32 14.80 -13.03
CA SER A 12 13.03 15.49 -14.11
C SER A 12 14.52 15.18 -13.99
N PRO A 13 15.24 14.98 -15.12
CA PRO A 13 16.71 14.81 -15.09
C PRO A 13 17.43 16.09 -14.67
N ASP A 14 16.75 17.23 -14.71
CA ASP A 14 17.27 18.53 -14.27
C ASP A 14 17.40 18.60 -12.75
N ARG A 15 18.64 18.55 -12.28
CA ARG A 15 18.97 18.55 -10.85
C ARG A 15 18.45 19.78 -10.09
N ASN A 16 18.44 20.94 -10.75
CA ASN A 16 17.97 22.19 -10.14
C ASN A 16 16.43 22.18 -9.96
N GLU A 17 15.69 21.64 -10.94
CA GLU A 17 14.24 21.47 -10.85
C GLU A 17 13.86 20.42 -9.81
N LEU A 18 14.62 19.32 -9.75
CA LEU A 18 14.44 18.25 -8.78
C LEU A 18 14.63 18.76 -7.35
N GLU A 19 15.72 19.49 -7.08
CA GLU A 19 15.99 20.04 -5.74
C GLU A 19 14.95 21.10 -5.34
N ALA A 20 14.52 21.96 -6.27
CA ALA A 20 13.46 22.93 -6.02
C ALA A 20 12.12 22.25 -5.71
N ALA A 21 11.77 21.22 -6.47
CA ALA A 21 10.56 20.43 -6.26
C ALA A 21 10.59 19.69 -4.92
N GLN A 22 11.72 19.05 -4.57
CA GLN A 22 11.89 18.38 -3.29
C GLN A 22 11.77 19.35 -2.11
N LYS A 23 12.44 20.50 -2.16
CA LYS A 23 12.33 21.52 -1.11
C LYS A 23 10.90 22.01 -0.93
N PHE A 24 10.17 22.21 -2.03
CA PHE A 24 8.77 22.61 -1.94
C PHE A 24 7.91 21.54 -1.26
N LEU A 25 8.08 20.27 -1.63
CA LEU A 25 7.36 19.16 -1.01
C LEU A 25 7.70 18.99 0.47
N GLU A 26 8.97 19.17 0.84
CA GLU A 26 9.41 19.12 2.23
C GLU A 26 8.83 20.27 3.06
N GLN A 27 8.84 21.49 2.51
CA GLN A 27 8.23 22.65 3.16
C GLN A 27 6.73 22.45 3.38
N ALA A 28 6.02 21.93 2.37
CA ALA A 28 4.60 21.60 2.48
C ALA A 28 4.32 20.51 3.53
N ALA A 29 5.19 19.50 3.63
CA ALA A 29 5.10 18.45 4.64
C ALA A 29 5.41 18.95 6.07
N ILE A 30 6.26 19.97 6.21
CA ILE A 30 6.54 20.61 7.51
C ILE A 30 5.34 21.46 7.94
N GLU A 31 4.80 22.26 7.02
CA GLU A 31 3.72 23.21 7.29
C GLU A 31 2.38 22.51 7.57
N ASN A 32 1.95 21.61 6.69
CA ASN A 32 0.64 20.97 6.75
C ASN A 32 0.69 19.49 6.34
N LEU A 33 1.37 18.67 7.14
CA LEU A 33 1.47 17.23 6.90
C LEU A 33 0.13 16.51 6.60
N PRO A 34 -0.97 16.70 7.38
CA PRO A 34 -2.21 15.96 7.13
C PRO A 34 -2.84 16.30 5.78
N THR A 35 -2.96 17.59 5.45
CA THR A 35 -3.49 18.06 4.16
C THR A 35 -2.60 17.60 3.01
N PHE A 36 -1.29 17.70 3.17
CA PHE A 36 -0.31 17.26 2.17
C PHE A 36 -0.45 15.76 1.86
N LEU A 37 -0.59 14.90 2.88
CA LEU A 37 -0.77 13.45 2.67
C LEU A 37 -2.11 13.11 2.01
N VAL A 38 -3.18 13.84 2.32
CA VAL A 38 -4.48 13.68 1.65
C VAL A 38 -4.37 14.03 0.17
N GLU A 39 -3.76 15.17 -0.16
CA GLU A 39 -3.56 15.60 -1.54
C GLU A 39 -2.69 14.64 -2.34
N LEU A 40 -1.58 14.16 -1.77
CA LEU A 40 -0.76 13.12 -2.40
C LEU A 40 -1.56 11.83 -2.65
N SER A 41 -2.42 11.44 -1.71
CA SER A 41 -3.26 10.25 -1.84
C SER A 41 -4.33 10.39 -2.92
N LYS A 42 -4.91 11.59 -3.08
CA LYS A 42 -5.83 11.91 -4.20
C LYS A 42 -5.13 11.84 -5.54
N VAL A 43 -3.92 12.41 -5.65
CA VAL A 43 -3.11 12.34 -6.88
C VAL A 43 -2.79 10.89 -7.24
N LEU A 44 -2.45 10.09 -6.24
CA LEU A 44 -2.17 8.66 -6.36
C LEU A 44 -3.40 7.86 -6.81
N ALA A 45 -4.58 8.14 -6.23
CA ALA A 45 -5.83 7.43 -6.52
C ALA A 45 -6.48 7.83 -7.85
N ASN A 46 -6.19 9.02 -8.37
CA ASN A 46 -6.75 9.48 -9.63
C ASN A 46 -6.10 8.76 -10.82
N PRO A 47 -6.85 7.94 -11.59
CA PRO A 47 -6.30 7.21 -12.72
C PRO A 47 -5.93 8.10 -13.91
N GLY A 48 -6.48 9.31 -14.00
CA GLY A 48 -6.23 10.27 -15.07
C GLY A 48 -4.89 11.02 -14.97
N ASN A 49 -4.18 10.90 -13.85
CA ASN A 49 -2.86 11.49 -13.68
C ASN A 49 -1.76 10.67 -14.36
N THR A 50 -0.66 11.34 -14.71
CA THR A 50 0.52 10.68 -15.28
C THR A 50 1.05 9.61 -14.33
N GLN A 51 1.48 8.46 -14.88
CA GLN A 51 2.03 7.36 -14.09
C GLN A 51 3.18 7.83 -13.20
N VAL A 52 3.98 8.75 -13.73
CA VAL A 52 5.08 9.41 -13.07
C VAL A 52 4.63 10.13 -11.79
N ALA A 53 3.65 11.03 -11.89
CA ALA A 53 3.14 11.78 -10.74
C ALA A 53 2.56 10.84 -9.67
N ARG A 54 1.86 9.77 -10.07
CA ARG A 54 1.34 8.75 -9.14
C ARG A 54 2.45 8.02 -8.39
N VAL A 55 3.51 7.60 -9.09
CA VAL A 55 4.63 6.89 -8.46
C VAL A 55 5.39 7.83 -7.51
N ALA A 56 5.64 9.07 -7.92
CA ALA A 56 6.28 10.09 -7.09
C ALA A 56 5.45 10.39 -5.83
N ALA A 57 4.13 10.54 -5.97
CA ALA A 57 3.24 10.78 -4.83
C ALA A 57 3.26 9.62 -3.84
N GLY A 58 3.15 8.37 -4.32
CA GLY A 58 3.23 7.18 -3.46
C GLY A 58 4.57 7.05 -2.74
N LEU A 59 5.68 7.42 -3.39
CA LEU A 59 6.99 7.43 -2.76
C LEU A 59 7.06 8.46 -1.64
N GLN A 60 6.54 9.68 -1.84
CA GLN A 60 6.54 10.70 -0.78
C GLN A 60 5.63 10.39 0.38
N VAL A 61 4.45 9.79 0.13
CA VAL A 61 3.62 9.27 1.22
C VAL A 61 4.39 8.23 2.03
N LYS A 62 5.06 7.29 1.36
CA LYS A 62 5.86 6.26 2.04
C LYS A 62 7.00 6.86 2.87
N ASN A 63 7.78 7.76 2.29
CA ASN A 63 8.91 8.43 2.96
C ASN A 63 8.45 9.26 4.17
N SER A 64 7.24 9.82 4.11
CA SER A 64 6.67 10.60 5.23
C SER A 64 6.16 9.72 6.38
N LEU A 65 5.84 8.45 6.10
CA LEU A 65 5.27 7.51 7.08
C LEU A 65 6.31 6.59 7.72
N THR A 66 7.37 6.24 6.99
CA THR A 66 8.43 5.36 7.48
C THR A 66 9.79 5.84 7.03
N SER A 67 10.76 5.70 7.93
CA SER A 67 12.18 5.90 7.64
C SER A 67 12.96 4.62 7.97
N LYS A 68 14.21 4.54 7.52
CA LYS A 68 15.11 3.41 7.79
C LYS A 68 15.54 3.37 9.26
N ASP A 69 15.70 4.54 9.87
CA ASP A 69 16.11 4.67 11.27
C ASP A 69 14.93 4.42 12.23
N PRO A 70 15.12 3.59 13.27
CA PRO A 70 14.06 3.23 14.21
C PRO A 70 13.56 4.44 15.04
N ASP A 71 14.45 5.35 15.41
CA ASP A 71 14.10 6.59 16.11
C ASP A 71 13.23 7.50 15.25
N VAL A 72 13.62 7.69 13.99
CA VAL A 72 12.89 8.52 13.03
C VAL A 72 11.54 7.89 12.68
N LYS A 73 11.49 6.57 12.54
CA LYS A 73 10.25 5.82 12.34
C LYS A 73 9.27 6.03 13.50
N THR A 74 9.75 5.96 14.75
CA THR A 74 8.90 6.18 15.94
C THR A 74 8.34 7.60 15.95
N ARG A 75 9.17 8.60 15.62
CA ARG A 75 8.72 10.00 15.48
C ARG A 75 7.69 10.17 14.36
N HIS A 76 7.88 9.53 13.21
CA HIS A 76 6.89 9.56 12.12
C HIS A 76 5.58 8.91 12.53
N GLN A 77 5.62 7.78 13.24
CA GLN A 77 4.42 7.13 13.76
C GLN A 77 3.69 8.02 14.77
N GLN A 78 4.39 8.65 15.70
CA GLN A 78 3.78 9.59 16.66
C GLN A 78 3.15 10.78 15.93
N ARG A 79 3.86 11.37 14.96
CA ARG A 79 3.35 12.48 14.14
C ARG A 79 2.12 12.06 13.33
N TRP A 80 2.12 10.84 12.79
CA TRP A 80 0.97 10.26 12.11
C TRP A 80 -0.21 10.00 13.05
N LEU A 81 0.04 9.48 14.26
CA LEU A 81 -1.02 9.25 15.26
C LEU A 81 -1.63 10.57 15.76
N ALA A 82 -0.84 11.64 15.78
CA ALA A 82 -1.30 13.00 16.11
C ALA A 82 -2.22 13.61 15.03
N ILE A 83 -2.26 13.04 13.82
CA ILE A 83 -3.20 13.46 12.78
C ILE A 83 -4.60 12.96 13.13
N ASP A 84 -5.59 13.81 12.81
CA ASP A 84 -7.01 13.50 12.96
C ASP A 84 -7.38 12.13 12.35
N ALA A 85 -8.22 11.39 13.06
CA ALA A 85 -8.62 10.05 12.65
C ALA A 85 -9.38 10.05 11.30
N ASN A 86 -10.08 11.14 10.97
CA ASN A 86 -10.79 11.28 9.70
C ASN A 86 -9.81 11.37 8.53
N ALA A 87 -8.81 12.26 8.62
CA ALA A 87 -7.78 12.42 7.58
C ALA A 87 -6.99 11.12 7.36
N ARG A 88 -6.63 10.41 8.44
CA ARG A 88 -5.97 9.09 8.32
C ARG A 88 -6.83 8.06 7.59
N ARG A 89 -8.15 8.12 7.78
CA ARG A 89 -9.10 7.19 7.14
C ARG A 89 -9.23 7.49 5.65
N GLU A 90 -9.30 8.75 5.27
CA GLU A 90 -9.30 9.18 3.86
C GLU A 90 -8.03 8.73 3.14
N ILE A 91 -6.86 9.00 3.72
CA ILE A 91 -5.56 8.59 3.16
C ILE A 91 -5.52 7.08 2.93
N LYS A 92 -5.92 6.28 3.93
CA LYS A 92 -6.01 4.82 3.80
C LYS A 92 -6.97 4.40 2.68
N ASN A 93 -8.13 5.05 2.57
CA ASN A 93 -9.13 4.73 1.55
C ASN A 93 -8.58 4.98 0.14
N TYR A 94 -7.95 6.13 -0.10
CA TYR A 94 -7.31 6.45 -1.39
C TYR A 94 -6.15 5.51 -1.74
N VAL A 95 -5.28 5.20 -0.76
CA VAL A 95 -4.17 4.25 -0.98
C VAL A 95 -4.70 2.85 -1.31
N LEU A 96 -5.74 2.37 -0.60
CA LEU A 96 -6.38 1.09 -0.89
C LEU A 96 -7.08 1.07 -2.25
N GLN A 97 -7.77 2.13 -2.64
CA GLN A 97 -8.35 2.28 -3.97
C GLN A 97 -7.27 2.22 -5.06
N THR A 98 -6.11 2.82 -4.82
CA THR A 98 -4.98 2.75 -5.74
C THR A 98 -4.41 1.33 -5.83
N LEU A 99 -4.27 0.62 -4.71
CA LEU A 99 -3.77 -0.76 -4.70
C LEU A 99 -4.75 -1.72 -5.39
N GLY A 100 -6.06 -1.51 -5.22
CA GLY A 100 -7.10 -2.25 -5.95
C GLY A 100 -7.09 -1.98 -7.45
N THR A 101 -6.76 -0.76 -7.87
CA THR A 101 -6.63 -0.39 -9.30
C THR A 101 -5.29 -0.78 -9.93
N LYS A 102 -4.27 -1.11 -9.12
CA LYS A 102 -2.97 -1.67 -9.59
C LYS A 102 -3.00 -3.19 -9.82
N LEU A 103 -4.14 -3.86 -9.62
CA LEU A 103 -4.34 -5.29 -9.97
C LEU A 103 -4.86 -5.53 -11.39
N HIS A 104 -4.68 -4.58 -12.31
CA HIS A 104 -4.72 -4.92 -13.74
C HIS A 104 -3.29 -5.10 -14.26
N CYS A 105 -2.65 -6.17 -13.82
CA CYS A 105 -1.68 -6.87 -14.65
C CYS A 105 -2.48 -7.77 -15.61
N PRO A 106 -2.61 -7.45 -16.91
CA PRO A 106 -3.16 -8.39 -17.88
C PRO A 106 -2.11 -9.45 -18.22
N VAL A 107 -1.71 -10.27 -17.24
CA VAL A 107 -1.08 -11.55 -17.54
C VAL A 107 -2.18 -12.58 -17.76
N LYS A 108 -2.65 -12.60 -19.02
CA LYS A 108 -3.13 -13.77 -19.76
C LYS A 108 -3.89 -14.83 -18.94
N ALA A 109 -5.21 -14.73 -18.92
CA ALA A 109 -6.01 -15.93 -19.14
C ALA A 109 -5.93 -16.26 -20.64
N PRO A 110 -5.69 -17.53 -21.02
CA PRO A 110 -6.81 -18.25 -21.62
C PRO A 110 -6.85 -19.75 -21.27
N ALA A 111 -8.09 -20.22 -21.09
CA ALA A 111 -8.63 -21.49 -21.58
C ALA A 111 -7.98 -22.84 -21.17
N ALA A 112 -8.70 -23.59 -20.34
CA ALA A 112 -9.06 -25.01 -20.53
C ALA A 112 -10.19 -25.30 -19.52
N GLY A 113 -11.40 -25.71 -19.86
CA GLY A 113 -11.79 -26.62 -20.94
C GLY A 113 -12.15 -27.97 -20.32
N LEU A 114 -13.44 -28.32 -20.38
CA LEU A 114 -13.99 -29.68 -20.35
C LEU A 114 -14.00 -30.36 -18.96
N ALA A 115 -15.14 -30.41 -18.25
CA ALA A 115 -16.17 -31.44 -18.39
C ALA A 115 -15.59 -32.87 -18.39
N SER A 116 -15.84 -33.65 -17.33
CA SER A 116 -16.35 -35.04 -17.40
C SER A 116 -16.53 -35.71 -16.03
N SER A 117 -17.70 -36.33 -15.87
CA SER A 117 -18.06 -37.56 -15.12
C SER A 117 -17.71 -37.65 -13.62
N MET A 118 -18.71 -37.68 -12.73
CA MET A 118 -19.49 -38.87 -12.32
C MET A 118 -18.66 -40.00 -11.68
N GLY A 119 -19.02 -40.33 -10.44
CA GLY A 119 -18.51 -41.44 -9.63
C GLY A 119 -18.52 -41.00 -8.16
N THR A 120 -19.65 -41.00 -7.45
CA THR A 120 -20.32 -42.17 -6.84
C THR A 120 -19.42 -42.93 -5.87
N THR A 121 -20.03 -43.28 -4.72
CA THR A 121 -19.52 -44.09 -3.60
C THR A 121 -18.64 -43.32 -2.62
N SER A 122 -18.67 -43.49 -1.31
CA SER A 122 -19.57 -44.07 -0.29
C SER A 122 -18.76 -43.99 1.01
N GLY A 123 -19.40 -43.77 2.16
CA GLY A 123 -18.77 -43.76 3.49
C GLY A 123 -18.73 -42.36 4.08
N PHE A 124 -19.66 -41.91 4.93
CA PHE A 124 -20.28 -42.59 6.08
C PHE A 124 -19.23 -43.18 7.04
N LEU A 125 -18.70 -42.34 7.95
CA LEU A 125 -18.65 -42.61 9.39
C LEU A 125 -18.09 -41.41 10.16
N SER A 126 -18.96 -40.71 10.89
CA SER A 126 -18.66 -40.27 12.26
C SER A 126 -19.04 -41.45 13.17
N PRO A 127 -18.51 -41.67 14.41
CA PRO A 127 -18.43 -40.64 15.47
C PRO A 127 -17.31 -40.85 16.53
N ALA A 128 -17.35 -40.02 17.58
CA ALA A 128 -16.96 -40.31 18.97
C ALA A 128 -15.48 -40.21 19.41
N GLY A 129 -15.28 -39.42 20.48
CA GLY A 129 -14.64 -39.93 21.69
C GLY A 129 -13.17 -39.57 21.92
N GLY A 130 -12.94 -38.59 22.80
CA GLY A 130 -12.20 -38.81 24.04
C GLY A 130 -10.67 -38.98 24.02
N GLN A 131 -10.08 -38.43 25.08
CA GLN A 131 -8.83 -38.86 25.71
C GLN A 131 -7.48 -38.41 25.10
N LEU A 132 -7.00 -37.30 25.66
CA LEU A 132 -5.71 -37.19 26.37
C LEU A 132 -4.85 -38.48 26.38
N LEU A 133 -3.66 -38.44 25.79
CA LEU A 133 -2.53 -39.25 26.27
C LEU A 133 -1.20 -38.57 25.98
N MET A 134 -0.53 -38.20 27.07
CA MET A 134 0.90 -37.87 27.09
C MET A 134 1.75 -39.10 26.76
N SER A 135 2.98 -38.79 26.34
CA SER A 135 4.16 -39.65 26.38
C SER A 135 4.36 -40.57 25.17
N THR A 136 5.46 -40.37 24.45
CA THR A 136 6.60 -41.32 24.44
C THR A 136 7.71 -40.82 23.50
N LYS A 137 8.89 -40.62 24.12
CA LYS A 137 10.27 -40.93 23.71
C LYS A 137 10.74 -40.83 22.26
N GLU A 138 12.03 -40.44 22.20
CA GLU A 138 13.08 -40.96 21.32
C GLU A 138 13.12 -40.39 19.89
N SER A 139 14.26 -40.13 19.25
CA SER A 139 15.68 -40.35 19.57
C SER A 139 16.55 -39.51 18.61
N ILE A 140 17.85 -39.48 18.92
CA ILE A 140 19.04 -38.91 18.24
C ILE A 140 19.53 -37.59 18.83
#